data_AF-A0A843W1Z3-F1
#
_entry.id   AF-A0A843W1Z3-F1
#
_cell.length_a   1.000
_cell.length_b   1.000
_cell.length_c   1.000
_cell.angle_alpha   90.00
_cell.angle_beta   90.00
_cell.angle_gamma   90.00
#
_symmetry.space_group_name_H-M   'P 1'
#
loop_
_entity.id
_entity.type
_entity.pdbx_description
1 polymer ?
#
loop_
_entity_poly.entity_id
_entity_poly.type
_entity_poly.pdbx_seq_one_letter_code
_entity_poly.pdbx_strand_id
1 'polypeptide(L)'
;MERFRRMTPPFFKGESDPIVAESWLRETEKIFHAIRCAEEERVTLATYMLHERADVWWSSVLRTQFGDGAMEVAWAEFVRLFRAKYIPEHV
;
A
#
# COMPACT_ATOMS: atom_id res chain seq x y z
N MET A 1 11.15 -2.76 -10.06
CA MET A 1 11.74 -2.86 -8.70
C MET A 1 12.98 -1.99 -8.44
N GLU A 2 14.09 -2.09 -9.19
CA GLU A 2 15.33 -1.38 -8.82
C GLU A 2 15.19 0.15 -8.71
N ARG A 3 14.51 0.79 -9.66
CA ARG A 3 14.26 2.24 -9.63
C ARG A 3 13.45 2.67 -8.40
N PHE A 4 12.49 1.86 -7.98
CA PHE A 4 11.68 2.10 -6.78
C PHE A 4 12.54 2.02 -5.52
N ARG A 5 13.34 0.95 -5.35
CA ARG A 5 14.24 0.80 -4.20
C ARG A 5 15.29 1.90 -4.09
N ARG A 6 15.79 2.42 -5.22
CA ARG A 6 16.72 3.57 -5.26
C ARG A 6 16.12 4.87 -4.71
N MET A 7 14.79 4.99 -4.68
CA MET A 7 14.08 6.12 -4.08
C MET A 7 13.87 5.98 -2.57
N THR A 8 14.42 4.91 -1.95
CA THR A 8 14.29 4.63 -0.51
C THR A 8 12.86 4.79 0.00
N PRO A 9 11.91 4.02 -0.55
CA PRO A 9 10.50 4.12 -0.18
C PRO A 9 10.33 3.86 1.33
N PRO A 10 9.40 4.57 1.99
CA PRO A 10 9.15 4.36 3.42
C PRO A 10 8.47 3.01 3.65
N PHE A 11 8.81 2.35 4.77
CA PHE A 11 8.04 1.21 5.27
C PHE A 11 6.79 1.69 6.01
N PHE A 12 5.77 0.86 6.05
CA PHE A 12 4.60 1.06 6.91
C PHE A 12 4.33 -0.21 7.72
N LYS A 13 4.33 -0.09 9.03
CA LYS A 13 4.20 -1.24 9.95
C LYS A 13 2.76 -1.47 10.38
N GLY A 14 1.86 -0.54 10.09
CA GLY A 14 0.47 -0.56 10.56
C GLY A 14 0.27 0.31 11.80
N GLU A 15 0.95 1.45 11.83
CA GLU A 15 0.84 2.50 12.83
C GLU A 15 -0.64 2.94 12.98
N SER A 16 -1.05 3.24 14.21
CA SER A 16 -2.43 3.66 14.51
C SER A 16 -2.71 5.13 14.21
N ASP A 17 -1.67 5.93 14.00
CA ASP A 17 -1.80 7.35 13.68
C ASP A 17 -2.22 7.52 12.21
N PRO A 18 -3.42 8.07 11.92
CA PRO A 18 -3.90 8.28 10.56
C PRO A 18 -2.98 9.20 9.74
N ILE A 19 -2.29 10.15 10.39
CA ILE A 19 -1.36 11.07 9.72
C ILE A 19 -0.15 10.32 9.18
N VAL A 20 0.35 9.33 9.93
CA VAL A 20 1.47 8.48 9.50
C VAL A 20 1.05 7.63 8.29
N ALA A 21 -0.14 7.03 8.35
CA ALA A 21 -0.69 6.22 7.26
C ALA A 21 -0.91 7.05 5.98
N GLU A 22 -1.50 8.25 6.10
CA GLU A 22 -1.72 9.17 4.97
C GLU A 22 -0.37 9.65 4.39
N SER A 23 0.59 9.98 5.25
CA SER A 23 1.93 10.40 4.81
C SER A 23 2.63 9.29 4.04
N TRP A 24 2.60 8.05 4.53
CA TRP A 24 3.18 6.90 3.84
C TRP A 24 2.57 6.70 2.46
N LEU A 25 1.23 6.75 2.37
CA LEU A 25 0.52 6.58 1.10
C LEU A 25 0.93 7.66 0.10
N ARG A 26 0.94 8.93 0.54
CA ARG A 26 1.31 10.07 -0.30
C ARG A 26 2.76 9.99 -0.80
N GLU A 27 3.71 9.64 0.06
CA GLU A 27 5.11 9.49 -0.35
C GLU A 27 5.29 8.32 -1.33
N THR A 28 4.56 7.22 -1.13
CA THR A 28 4.54 6.09 -2.07
C THR A 28 4.02 6.49 -3.44
N GLU A 29 2.91 7.25 -3.50
CA GLU A 29 2.34 7.77 -4.76
C GLU A 29 3.30 8.73 -5.48
N LYS A 30 4.00 9.60 -4.74
CA LYS A 30 5.03 10.49 -5.31
C LYS A 30 6.15 9.70 -5.97
N ILE A 31 6.61 8.62 -5.33
CA ILE A 31 7.66 7.75 -5.91
C ILE A 31 7.13 7.09 -7.19
N PHE A 32 5.91 6.54 -7.19
CA PHE A 32 5.31 5.96 -8.40
C PHE A 32 5.26 6.94 -9.56
N HIS A 33 4.84 8.18 -9.29
CA HIS A 33 4.84 9.23 -10.29
C HIS A 33 6.26 9.53 -10.80
N ALA A 34 7.22 9.70 -9.89
CA ALA A 34 8.60 10.04 -10.22
C ALA A 34 9.29 8.98 -11.10
N ILE A 35 9.01 7.69 -10.87
CA ILE A 35 9.60 6.59 -11.65
C ILE A 35 8.73 6.17 -12.85
N ARG A 36 7.58 6.84 -13.08
CA ARG A 36 6.56 6.45 -14.07
C ARG A 36 6.15 4.98 -13.93
N CYS A 37 5.83 4.58 -12.71
CA CYS A 37 5.42 3.22 -12.38
C CYS A 37 4.13 2.83 -13.13
N ALA A 38 4.16 1.68 -13.80
CA ALA A 38 2.99 1.06 -14.42
C ALA A 38 1.94 0.74 -13.35
N GLU A 39 0.66 0.83 -13.70
CA GLU A 39 -0.44 0.72 -12.74
C GLU A 39 -0.53 -0.68 -12.13
N GLU A 40 -0.26 -1.68 -12.95
CA GLU A 40 -0.25 -3.12 -12.62
C GLU A 40 0.86 -3.46 -11.61
N GLU A 41 1.92 -2.66 -11.54
CA GLU A 41 3.03 -2.86 -10.59
C GLU A 41 2.80 -2.17 -9.24
N ARG A 42 1.90 -1.18 -9.15
CA ARG A 42 1.80 -0.30 -7.96
C ARG A 42 1.45 -1.05 -6.69
N VAL A 43 0.45 -1.94 -6.74
CA VAL A 43 0.03 -2.71 -5.55
C VAL A 43 1.15 -3.63 -5.09
N THR A 44 1.82 -4.31 -6.01
CA THR A 44 2.96 -5.18 -5.70
C THR A 44 4.10 -4.39 -5.04
N LEU A 45 4.42 -3.21 -5.55
CA LEU A 45 5.48 -2.36 -4.98
C LEU A 45 5.11 -1.78 -3.62
N ALA A 46 3.88 -1.29 -3.44
CA ALA A 46 3.43 -0.73 -2.18
C ALA A 46 3.33 -1.80 -1.08
N THR A 47 2.79 -2.96 -1.42
CA THR A 47 2.59 -4.06 -0.46
C THR A 47 3.91 -4.71 -0.05
N TYR A 48 4.93 -4.69 -0.94
CA TYR A 48 6.31 -5.03 -0.58
C TYR A 48 6.89 -4.14 0.53
N MET A 49 6.39 -2.92 0.69
CA MET A 49 6.82 -1.96 1.74
C MET A 49 5.97 -2.03 3.01
N LEU A 50 4.92 -2.87 3.03
CA LEU A 50 4.15 -3.15 4.25
C LEU A 50 4.91 -4.15 5.10
N HIS A 51 4.94 -3.92 6.41
CA HIS A 51 5.64 -4.77 7.38
C HIS A 51 4.73 -5.04 8.57
N GLU A 52 5.11 -6.04 9.37
CA GLU A 52 4.46 -6.36 10.65
C GLU A 52 2.93 -6.42 10.53
N ARG A 53 2.19 -5.54 11.22
CA ARG A 53 0.73 -5.58 11.26
C ARG A 53 0.12 -5.26 9.90
N ALA A 54 0.74 -4.39 9.12
CA ALA A 54 0.23 -4.01 7.81
C ALA A 54 0.36 -5.15 6.79
N ASP A 55 1.47 -5.89 6.82
CA ASP A 55 1.68 -7.06 5.96
C ASP A 55 0.70 -8.18 6.29
N VAL A 56 0.53 -8.48 7.60
CA VAL A 56 -0.45 -9.48 8.06
C VAL A 56 -1.87 -9.11 7.66
N TRP A 57 -2.25 -7.83 7.80
CA TRP A 57 -3.55 -7.33 7.38
C TRP A 57 -3.77 -7.51 5.88
N TRP A 58 -2.81 -7.07 5.06
CA TRP A 58 -2.94 -7.15 3.60
C TRP A 58 -3.05 -8.61 3.13
N SER A 59 -2.20 -9.48 3.67
CA SER A 59 -2.28 -10.93 3.43
C SER A 59 -3.64 -11.53 3.79
N SER A 60 -4.27 -11.03 4.87
CA SER A 60 -5.63 -11.45 5.25
C SER A 60 -6.69 -10.94 4.28
N VAL A 61 -6.58 -9.69 3.84
CA VAL A 61 -7.49 -9.09 2.85
C VAL A 61 -7.45 -9.90 1.55
N LEU A 62 -6.25 -10.21 1.05
CA LEU A 62 -6.08 -11.02 -0.16
C LEU A 62 -6.78 -12.38 -0.03
N ARG A 63 -6.53 -13.12 1.06
CA ARG A 63 -7.17 -14.43 1.28
C ARG A 63 -8.69 -14.36 1.40
N THR A 64 -9.22 -13.33 2.04
CA THR A 64 -10.66 -13.26 2.39
C THR A 64 -11.52 -12.61 1.31
N GLN A 65 -10.98 -11.65 0.56
CA GLN A 65 -11.75 -10.87 -0.42
C GLN A 65 -11.40 -11.20 -1.87
N PHE A 66 -10.18 -11.67 -2.14
CA PHE A 66 -9.69 -11.86 -3.52
C PHE A 66 -9.32 -13.33 -3.85
N GLY A 67 -9.19 -14.20 -2.85
CA GLY A 67 -8.82 -15.60 -3.04
C GLY A 67 -7.51 -15.75 -3.83
N ASP A 68 -7.48 -16.66 -4.80
CA ASP A 68 -6.34 -16.88 -5.70
C ASP A 68 -6.17 -15.76 -6.76
N GLY A 69 -7.12 -14.83 -6.87
CA GLY A 69 -7.10 -13.68 -7.80
C GLY A 69 -6.35 -12.44 -7.30
N ALA A 70 -5.54 -12.59 -6.24
CA ALA A 70 -4.81 -11.51 -5.58
C ALA A 70 -3.88 -10.68 -6.50
N MET A 71 -3.51 -11.21 -7.67
CA MET A 71 -2.64 -10.53 -8.65
C MET A 71 -3.32 -9.37 -9.39
N GLU A 72 -4.65 -9.21 -9.29
CA GLU A 72 -5.40 -8.24 -10.11
C GLU A 72 -5.98 -7.06 -9.33
N VAL A 73 -5.58 -6.88 -8.07
CA VAL A 73 -6.12 -5.75 -7.28
C VAL A 73 -5.64 -4.43 -7.90
N ALA A 74 -6.59 -3.63 -8.39
CA ALA A 74 -6.31 -2.30 -8.90
C ALA A 74 -5.80 -1.37 -7.79
N TRP A 75 -4.90 -0.44 -8.14
CA TRP A 75 -4.35 0.52 -7.17
C TRP A 75 -5.44 1.27 -6.40
N ALA A 76 -6.50 1.71 -7.09
CA ALA A 76 -7.63 2.41 -6.48
C ALA A 76 -8.31 1.58 -5.38
N GLU A 77 -8.44 0.26 -5.58
CA GLU A 77 -9.06 -0.63 -4.60
C GLU A 77 -8.15 -0.86 -3.40
N PHE A 78 -6.84 -1.01 -3.62
CA PHE A 78 -5.86 -1.02 -2.53
C PHE A 78 -5.96 0.26 -1.68
N VAL A 79 -5.98 1.44 -2.32
CA VAL A 79 -6.08 2.73 -1.61
C VAL A 79 -7.37 2.82 -0.80
N ARG A 80 -8.49 2.39 -1.36
CA ARG A 80 -9.79 2.36 -0.67
C ARG A 80 -9.73 1.51 0.60
N LEU A 81 -9.21 0.28 0.48
CA LEU A 81 -9.09 -0.65 1.61
C LEU A 81 -8.07 -0.17 2.66
N PHE A 82 -6.95 0.39 2.21
CA PHE A 82 -5.91 0.95 3.07
C PHE A 82 -6.44 2.12 3.90
N ARG A 83 -7.09 3.09 3.25
CA ARG A 83 -7.71 4.24 3.93
C ARG A 83 -8.77 3.77 4.92
N ALA A 84 -9.67 2.89 4.52
CA ALA A 84 -10.69 2.34 5.43
C ALA A 84 -10.09 1.64 6.67
N LYS A 85 -8.90 1.05 6.55
CA LYS A 85 -8.24 0.35 7.66
C LYS A 85 -7.46 1.29 8.59
N TYR A 86 -6.71 2.24 8.05
CA TYR A 86 -5.69 3.01 8.80
C TYR A 86 -6.00 4.51 8.89
N ILE A 87 -6.93 5.02 8.09
CA ILE A 87 -7.30 6.43 8.02
C ILE A 87 -8.82 6.54 8.24
N PRO A 88 -9.29 6.43 9.50
CA PRO A 88 -10.71 6.56 9.81
C PRO A 88 -11.22 7.94 9.37
N GLU A 89 -12.40 7.98 8.75
CA GLU A 89 -13.13 9.22 8.50
C GLU A 89 -13.58 9.77 9.86
N HIS A 90 -12.79 10.69 10.44
CA HIS A 90 -13.03 11.47 11.66
C HIS A 90 -13.86 10.81 12.79
N VAL A 91 -13.19 10.53 13.91
CA VAL A 91 -13.84 10.60 15.24
C VAL A 91 -13.90 12.06 15.66
#